data_AF-A0A850BCP0-F1
#
_entry.id   AF-A0A850BCP0-F1
#
_cell.length_a   1.000
_cell.length_b   1.000
_cell.length_c   1.000
_cell.angle_alpha   90.00
_cell.angle_beta   90.00
_cell.angle_gamma   90.00
#
_symmetry.space_group_name_H-M   'P 1'
#
loop_
_entity.id
_entity.type
_entity.pdbx_description
1 polymer ?
#
loop_
_entity_poly.entity_id
_entity_poly.type
_entity_poly.pdbx_seq_one_letter_code
_entity_poly.pdbx_strand_id
1 'polypeptide(L)'
;MAIVAPLTKGSTLGGWDVVRVEGTDRGALRVVCVQKRSVVRLYIALASDDGPAPPAVAGKFAIFYSLKDASAEDGERLATELAAVIKKNKDAPPPPGMTPFQPRPPEPITL
;
A
#
# COMPACT_ATOMS: atom_id res chain seq x y z
N MET A 1 -4.36 -7.76 -11.30
CA MET A 1 -3.15 -7.29 -10.57
C MET A 1 -2.58 -8.47 -9.79
N ALA A 2 -1.51 -9.11 -10.29
CA ALA A 2 -1.07 -10.40 -9.77
C ALA A 2 -0.52 -10.34 -8.33
N ILE A 3 0.20 -9.27 -7.97
CA ILE A 3 0.90 -9.17 -6.68
C ILE A 3 -0.02 -9.08 -5.46
N VAL A 4 -1.25 -8.58 -5.61
CA VAL A 4 -2.23 -8.45 -4.52
C VAL A 4 -3.33 -9.51 -4.58
N ALA A 5 -3.29 -10.45 -5.51
CA ALA A 5 -4.33 -11.49 -5.61
C ALA A 5 -4.37 -12.37 -4.34
N PRO A 6 -5.56 -12.80 -3.87
CA PRO A 6 -6.89 -12.60 -4.45
C PRO A 6 -7.59 -11.29 -4.02
N LEU A 7 -6.89 -10.32 -3.43
CA LEU A 7 -7.49 -9.08 -2.93
C LEU A 7 -8.14 -8.29 -4.07
N THR A 8 -9.44 -8.06 -3.93
CA THR A 8 -10.27 -7.31 -4.88
C THR A 8 -11.22 -6.39 -4.14
N LYS A 9 -11.89 -5.48 -4.86
CA LYS A 9 -12.97 -4.67 -4.27
C LYS A 9 -14.04 -5.60 -3.68
N GLY A 10 -14.46 -5.33 -2.45
CA GLY A 10 -15.39 -6.16 -1.68
C GLY A 10 -14.73 -7.28 -0.88
N SER A 11 -13.42 -7.48 -1.02
CA SER A 11 -12.65 -8.33 -0.10
C SER A 11 -12.44 -7.61 1.24
N THR A 12 -11.96 -8.36 2.24
CA THR A 12 -11.52 -7.79 3.51
C THR A 12 -10.02 -7.95 3.69
N LEU A 13 -9.41 -7.02 4.43
CA LEU A 13 -8.00 -7.06 4.83
C LEU A 13 -7.95 -6.68 6.33
N GLY A 14 -7.53 -7.61 7.20
CA GLY A 14 -7.44 -7.35 8.64
C GLY A 14 -8.76 -6.88 9.28
N GLY A 15 -9.92 -7.27 8.72
CA GLY A 15 -11.25 -6.83 9.16
C GLY A 15 -11.69 -5.45 8.62
N TRP A 16 -10.97 -4.89 7.66
CA TRP A 16 -11.35 -3.68 6.92
C TRP A 16 -11.85 -4.01 5.51
N ASP A 17 -12.80 -3.23 5.02
CA ASP A 17 -13.37 -3.43 3.69
C ASP A 17 -12.47 -2.81 2.62
N VAL A 18 -12.05 -3.62 1.65
CA VAL A 18 -11.30 -3.13 0.49
C VAL A 18 -12.30 -2.54 -0.50
N VAL A 19 -12.32 -1.22 -0.62
CA VAL A 19 -13.25 -0.51 -1.52
C VAL A 19 -12.64 -0.20 -2.87
N ARG A 20 -11.31 -0.15 -2.97
CA ARG A 20 -10.59 0.07 -4.23
C ARG A 20 -9.25 -0.65 -4.24
N VAL A 21 -8.92 -1.20 -5.40
CA VAL A 21 -7.57 -1.63 -5.77
C VAL A 21 -7.27 -0.91 -7.09
N GLU A 22 -6.44 0.11 -7.02
CA GLU A 22 -6.07 0.95 -8.15
C GLU A 22 -4.75 0.43 -8.73
N GLY A 23 -4.59 0.51 -10.05
CA GLY A 23 -3.35 0.11 -10.72
C GLY A 23 -2.17 0.98 -10.31
N THR A 24 -1.01 0.73 -10.92
CA THR A 24 0.16 1.58 -10.67
C THR A 24 -0.10 3.01 -11.15
N ASP A 25 -0.01 3.95 -10.23
CA ASP A 25 -0.02 5.39 -10.50
C ASP A 25 1.18 6.02 -9.77
N ARG A 26 1.92 6.88 -10.48
CA ARG A 26 3.12 7.55 -9.97
C ARG A 26 4.11 6.60 -9.24
N GLY A 27 4.34 5.41 -9.79
CA GLY A 27 5.31 4.47 -9.23
C GLY A 27 4.77 3.49 -8.18
N ALA A 28 3.53 3.64 -7.71
CA ALA A 28 2.96 2.78 -6.68
C ALA A 28 1.56 2.26 -7.02
N LEU A 29 1.28 1.02 -6.63
CA LEU A 29 -0.08 0.46 -6.63
C LEU A 29 -0.79 0.92 -5.36
N ARG A 30 -2.09 1.22 -5.44
CA ARG A 30 -2.86 1.67 -4.26
C ARG A 30 -4.00 0.71 -3.89
N VAL A 31 -4.09 0.38 -2.61
CA VAL A 31 -5.24 -0.32 -2.02
C VAL A 31 -5.91 0.61 -1.02
N VAL A 32 -7.23 0.79 -1.13
CA VAL A 32 -7.99 1.64 -0.22
C VAL A 32 -8.90 0.76 0.63
N CYS A 33 -8.65 0.78 1.93
CA CYS A 33 -9.43 0.08 2.95
C CYS A 33 -10.27 1.10 3.73
N VAL A 34 -11.50 0.72 4.09
CA VAL A 34 -12.37 1.54 4.94
C VAL A 34 -12.94 0.71 6.08
N GLN A 35 -13.20 1.39 7.19
CA GLN A 35 -13.98 0.84 8.30
C GLN A 35 -14.75 2.00 8.93
N LYS A 36 -16.09 1.94 8.89
CA LYS A 36 -16.96 3.05 9.30
C LYS A 36 -16.61 4.35 8.55
N ARG A 37 -16.05 5.35 9.25
CA ARG A 37 -15.63 6.65 8.69
C ARG A 37 -14.13 6.71 8.39
N SER A 38 -13.38 5.74 8.89
CA SER A 38 -11.93 5.68 8.80
C SER A 38 -11.49 5.13 7.45
N VAL A 39 -10.41 5.68 6.90
CA VAL A 39 -9.84 5.30 5.60
C VAL A 39 -8.35 5.08 5.75
N VAL A 40 -7.87 3.93 5.29
CA VAL A 40 -6.44 3.62 5.17
C VAL A 40 -6.12 3.40 3.69
N ARG A 41 -5.19 4.21 3.17
CA ARG A 41 -4.67 4.06 1.81
C ARG A 41 -3.31 3.39 1.92
N LEU A 42 -3.20 2.17 1.43
CA LEU A 42 -1.97 1.41 1.35
C LEU A 42 -1.35 1.65 -0.03
N TYR A 43 -0.05 1.90 -0.06
CA TYR A 43 0.73 2.13 -1.27
C TYR A 43 1.81 1.06 -1.35
N ILE A 44 1.86 0.35 -2.47
CA ILE A 44 2.85 -0.69 -2.74
C ILE A 44 3.81 -0.16 -3.80
N ALA A 45 5.08 -0.05 -3.45
CA ALA A 45 6.16 0.39 -4.32
C ALA A 45 7.29 -0.65 -4.34
N LEU A 46 8.33 -0.44 -5.14
CA LEU A 46 9.54 -1.24 -5.01
C LEU A 46 10.29 -0.86 -3.72
N ALA A 47 10.84 -1.84 -3.03
CA ALA A 47 11.73 -1.62 -1.91
C ALA A 47 13.04 -1.00 -2.40
N SER A 48 13.62 -0.12 -1.59
CA SER A 48 14.91 0.53 -1.84
C SER A 48 15.58 0.83 -0.50
N ASP A 49 16.90 0.71 -0.47
CA ASP A 49 17.73 0.99 0.71
C ASP A 49 17.92 2.51 0.94
N ASP A 50 17.62 3.33 -0.06
CA ASP A 50 17.80 4.80 -0.04
C ASP A 50 16.53 5.57 0.34
N GLY A 51 15.51 4.87 0.86
CA GLY A 51 14.19 5.44 1.17
C GLY A 51 13.84 5.43 2.67
N PRO A 52 12.71 6.07 3.05
CA PRO A 52 12.18 5.92 4.40
C PRO A 52 11.85 4.46 4.68
N ALA A 53 12.13 4.01 5.91
CA ALA A 53 11.82 2.66 6.33
C ALA A 53 10.31 2.40 6.20
N PRO A 54 9.88 1.43 5.38
CA PRO A 54 8.47 1.12 5.22
C PRO A 54 7.94 0.38 6.46
N PRO A 55 6.66 0.61 6.83
CA PRO A 55 5.97 -0.18 7.86
C PRO A 55 6.00 -1.68 7.62
N ALA A 56 5.98 -2.13 6.36
CA ALA A 56 6.07 -3.54 6.01
C ALA A 56 6.75 -3.77 4.65
N VAL A 57 7.41 -4.93 4.52
CA VAL A 57 8.12 -5.36 3.31
C VAL A 57 7.69 -6.79 2.94
N ALA A 58 7.50 -7.02 1.64
CA ALA A 58 7.22 -8.34 1.08
C ALA A 58 8.13 -8.62 -0.13
N GLY A 59 9.32 -9.17 0.12
CA GLY A 59 10.33 -9.38 -0.91
C GLY A 59 10.82 -8.05 -1.47
N LYS A 60 10.67 -7.83 -2.78
CA LYS A 60 11.05 -6.59 -3.47
C LYS A 60 10.03 -5.45 -3.34
N PHE A 61 8.94 -5.66 -2.60
CA PHE A 61 7.86 -4.70 -2.46
C PHE A 61 7.87 -4.06 -1.07
N ALA A 62 7.79 -2.74 -1.03
CA ALA A 62 7.63 -1.95 0.20
C ALA A 62 6.20 -1.42 0.28
N ILE A 63 5.64 -1.41 1.50
CA ILE A 63 4.25 -1.00 1.75
C ILE A 63 4.25 0.19 2.68
N PHE A 64 3.65 1.27 2.22
CA PHE A 64 3.43 2.50 2.98
C PHE A 64 1.94 2.73 3.17
N TYR A 65 1.58 3.63 4.09
CA TYR A 65 0.19 3.99 4.29
C TYR A 65 -0.02 5.49 4.47
N SER A 66 -1.25 5.93 4.22
CA SER A 66 -1.77 7.24 4.59
C SER A 66 -3.14 7.06 5.23
N LEU A 67 -3.39 7.83 6.28
CA LEU A 67 -4.55 7.69 7.15
C LEU A 67 -5.49 8.87 6.97
N LYS A 68 -6.78 8.58 7.09
CA LYS A 68 -7.82 9.58 7.34
C LYS A 68 -8.74 9.02 8.40
N ASP A 69 -8.86 9.72 9.53
CA ASP A 69 -9.70 9.31 10.66
C ASP A 69 -9.38 7.89 11.19
N ALA A 70 -8.15 7.40 10.99
CA ALA A 70 -7.65 6.08 11.40
C ALA A 70 -6.40 6.23 12.27
N SER A 71 -6.10 5.23 13.10
CA SER A 71 -4.91 5.24 13.96
C SER A 71 -3.64 4.80 13.21
N ALA A 72 -2.47 5.19 13.73
CA ALA A 72 -1.19 4.70 13.21
C ALA A 72 -1.08 3.17 13.31
N GLU A 73 -1.56 2.60 14.42
CA GLU A 73 -1.63 1.16 14.65
C GLU A 73 -2.46 0.42 13.59
N ASP A 74 -3.60 0.99 13.17
CA ASP A 74 -4.38 0.43 12.06
C ASP A 74 -3.61 0.44 10.73
N GLY A 75 -2.87 1.53 10.47
CA GLY A 75 -2.02 1.65 9.28
C GLY A 75 -0.94 0.58 9.24
N GLU A 76 -0.19 0.43 10.33
CA GLU A 76 0.88 -0.56 10.46
C GLU A 76 0.36 -2.00 10.37
N ARG A 77 -0.75 -2.28 11.06
CA ARG A 77 -1.43 -3.58 11.01
C ARG A 77 -1.86 -3.92 9.60
N LEU A 78 -2.54 -3.01 8.90
CA LEU A 78 -2.98 -3.26 7.53
C LEU A 78 -1.83 -3.37 6.54
N ALA A 79 -0.75 -2.62 6.73
CA ALA A 79 0.46 -2.77 5.92
C ALA A 79 1.08 -4.16 6.10
N THR A 80 1.14 -4.65 7.34
CA THR A 80 1.66 -5.99 7.67
C THR A 80 0.78 -7.10 7.08
N GLU A 81 -0.54 -7.00 7.21
CA GLU A 81 -1.50 -7.93 6.61
C GLU A 81 -1.37 -7.94 5.08
N LEU A 82 -1.23 -6.78 4.45
CA LEU A 82 -1.03 -6.68 3.01
C LEU A 82 0.32 -7.30 2.60
N ALA A 83 1.38 -7.15 3.39
CA ALA A 83 2.65 -7.82 3.14
C ALA A 83 2.50 -9.34 3.16
N ALA A 84 1.71 -9.89 4.09
CA ALA A 84 1.42 -11.31 4.13
C ALA A 84 0.66 -11.80 2.88
N VAL A 85 -0.25 -11.00 2.33
CA VAL A 85 -0.91 -11.27 1.04
C VAL A 85 0.10 -11.24 -0.10
N ILE A 86 0.91 -10.19 -0.21
CA ILE A 86 1.88 -10.03 -1.29
C ILE A 86 2.96 -11.11 -1.23
N LYS A 87 3.35 -11.56 -0.04
CA LYS A 87 4.36 -12.61 0.16
C LYS A 87 3.98 -13.91 -0.56
N LYS A 88 2.68 -14.23 -0.69
CA LYS A 88 2.18 -15.38 -1.45
C LYS A 88 2.42 -15.26 -2.96
N ASN A 89 2.57 -14.03 -3.45
CA ASN A 89 2.79 -13.69 -4.85
C ASN A 89 4.14 -12.97 -5.07
N LYS A 90 5.11 -13.12 -4.15
CA LYS A 90 6.36 -12.33 -4.14
C LYS A 90 7.19 -12.47 -5.44
N ASP A 91 7.05 -13.61 -6.10
CA ASP A 91 7.78 -13.94 -7.33
C ASP A 91 7.08 -13.42 -8.59
N ALA A 92 5.86 -12.87 -8.47
CA ALA A 92 5.18 -12.21 -9.56
C ALA A 92 6.01 -10.99 -10.06
N PRO A 93 5.97 -10.71 -11.37
CA PRO A 93 6.61 -9.51 -11.90
C PRO A 93 5.94 -8.27 -11.29
N PRO A 94 6.72 -7.21 -11.01
CA PRO A 94 6.13 -5.94 -10.64
C PRO A 94 5.15 -5.48 -11.73
N PRO A 95 3.99 -4.89 -11.36
CA PRO A 95 3.13 -4.25 -12.33
C PRO A 95 3.88 -3.16 -13.14
N PRO A 96 3.54 -2.93 -14.42
CA PRO A 96 4.15 -1.88 -15.22
C PRO A 96 4.11 -0.51 -14.53
N GLY A 97 5.20 0.27 -14.67
CA GLY A 97 5.31 1.62 -14.12
C GLY A 97 5.61 1.70 -12.62
N MET A 98 5.87 0.58 -11.95
CA MET A 98 6.19 0.57 -10.51
C MET A 98 7.66 0.95 -10.29
N THR A 99 7.92 1.84 -9.35
CA THR A 99 9.26 2.38 -9.02
C THR A 99 9.50 2.30 -7.52
N PRO A 100 10.74 2.49 -7.03
CA PRO A 100 10.96 2.71 -5.61
C PRO A 100 10.14 3.87 -5.07
N PHE A 101 9.74 3.78 -3.79
CA PHE A 101 9.07 4.91 -3.15
C PHE A 101 10.03 6.09 -3.05
N GLN A 102 9.69 7.18 -3.74
CA GLN A 102 10.39 8.43 -3.58
C GLN A 102 9.62 9.32 -2.60
N PRO A 103 10.19 9.67 -1.43
CA PRO A 103 9.59 10.69 -0.57
C PRO A 103 9.50 11.98 -1.37
N ARG A 104 8.29 12.43 -1.67
CA ARG A 104 8.09 13.73 -2.32
C ARG A 104 8.35 14.83 -1.29
N PRO A 105 9.04 15.91 -1.68
CA PRO A 105 8.99 17.15 -0.90
C PRO A 105 7.51 17.54 -0.72
N PRO A 106 7.10 18.07 0.45
CA PRO A 106 5.77 18.63 0.60
C PRO A 106 5.57 19.68 -0.50
N GLU A 107 4.43 19.61 -1.21
CA GLU A 107 4.10 20.63 -2.20
C GLU A 107 4.06 21.99 -1.48
N PRO A 108 4.75 23.02 -2.00
CA PRO A 108 4.72 24.34 -1.38
C PRO A 108 3.28 24.84 -1.34
N ILE A 109 2.83 25.25 -0.15
CA ILE A 109 1.55 25.93 0.02
C ILE A 109 1.66 27.24 -0.76
N THR A 110 0.97 27.33 -1.88
CA THR A 110 0.79 28.60 -2.58
C THR A 110 -0.27 29.37 -1.79
N LEU A 111 0.17 30.41 -1.07
CA LEU A 111 -0.69 31.43 -0.44
C LEU A 111 -1.22 32.40 -1.50
#